data_AF-A0AA47M8W2-F1
#
_entry.id   AF-A0AA47M8W2-F1
#
_cell.length_a   1.000
_cell.length_b   1.000
_cell.length_c   1.000
_cell.angle_alpha   90.00
_cell.angle_beta   90.00
_cell.angle_gamma   90.00
#
_symmetry.space_group_name_H-M   'P 1'
#
loop_
_entity.id
_entity.type
_entity.pdbx_description
1 polymer ?
#
loop_
_entity_poly.entity_id
_entity_poly.type
_entity_poly.pdbx_seq_one_letter_code
_entity_poly.pdbx_strand_id
1 'polypeptide(L)'
;MYAIEVCKPSPPDLIQLQDQEAIDMEDSLTRFCTSNLTCQMCEIGLNRFVQSWNAHRIPGKGIPDQLAGTGTPRKITTDLLPDATVAADMYDRDMGSSLTRISSFGSDPFCLRQTK
;
A
#
# COMPACT_ATOMS: atom_id res chain seq x y z
N MET A 1 -23.43 -2.08 -5.99
CA MET A 1 -22.00 -1.72 -5.99
C MET A 1 -21.90 -0.45 -5.18
N TYR A 2 -21.76 -0.56 -3.86
CA TYR A 2 -21.64 0.61 -3.00
C TYR A 2 -20.21 1.11 -3.12
N ALA A 3 -20.06 2.33 -3.63
CA ALA A 3 -18.81 3.06 -3.56
C ALA A 3 -18.41 3.12 -2.08
N ILE A 4 -17.32 2.44 -1.72
CA ILE A 4 -16.69 2.66 -0.43
C ILE A 4 -15.94 3.97 -0.59
N GLU A 5 -16.65 5.09 -0.43
CA GLU A 5 -16.03 6.36 -0.09
C GLU A 5 -15.41 6.20 1.30
N VAL A 6 -14.17 5.73 1.34
CA VAL A 6 -13.30 6.02 2.46
C VAL A 6 -13.01 7.50 2.33
N CYS A 7 -13.79 8.32 3.04
CA CYS A 7 -13.71 9.77 3.02
C CYS A 7 -12.38 10.20 3.67
N LYS A 8 -11.29 10.06 2.92
CA LYS A 8 -10.02 10.72 3.23
C LYS A 8 -10.27 12.22 2.98
N PRO A 9 -9.96 13.11 3.93
CA PRO A 9 -9.96 14.53 3.62
C PRO A 9 -8.97 14.77 2.49
N SER A 10 -9.50 15.25 1.36
CA SER A 10 -8.69 15.61 0.21
C SER A 10 -7.89 16.87 0.55
N PRO A 11 -6.76 17.16 -0.13
CA PRO A 11 -6.04 18.41 0.10
C PRO A 11 -6.93 19.67 0.03
N PRO A 12 -7.91 19.77 -0.90
CA PRO A 12 -8.91 20.84 -0.88
C PRO A 12 -9.74 20.93 0.42
N ASP A 13 -10.17 19.80 0.99
CA ASP A 13 -10.96 19.80 2.22
C ASP A 13 -10.15 20.31 3.42
N LEU A 14 -8.86 19.95 3.48
CA LEU A 14 -7.95 20.43 4.52
C LEU A 14 -7.67 21.93 4.39
N ILE A 15 -7.53 22.43 3.15
CA ILE A 15 -7.37 23.86 2.89
C ILE A 15 -8.63 24.61 3.34
N GLN A 16 -9.82 24.10 3.01
CA GLN A 16 -11.06 24.72 3.44
C GLN A 16 -11.21 24.75 4.97
N LEU A 17 -10.77 23.71 5.68
CA LEU A 17 -10.77 23.68 7.15
C LEU A 17 -9.77 24.68 7.74
N GLN A 18 -8.63 24.90 7.09
CA GLN A 18 -7.66 25.92 7.47
C GLN A 18 -8.21 27.34 7.21
N ASP A 19 -8.83 27.57 6.05
CA ASP A 19 -9.45 28.86 5.70
C ASP A 19 -10.60 29.24 6.66
N GLN A 20 -11.23 28.24 7.28
CA GLN A 20 -12.27 28.42 8.31
C GLN A 20 -11.71 28.54 9.74
N GLU A 21 -10.38 28.58 9.89
CA GLU A 21 -9.67 28.57 11.19
C GLU A 21 -10.05 27.36 12.10
N ALA A 22 -10.58 26.28 11.52
CA ALA A 22 -10.98 25.08 12.24
C ALA A 22 -9.78 24.19 12.59
N ILE A 23 -8.71 24.27 11.81
CA ILE A 23 -7.42 23.61 12.04
C ILE A 23 -6.29 24.59 11.73
N ASP A 24 -5.21 24.51 12.51
CA ASP A 24 -3.97 25.25 12.25
C ASP A 24 -2.93 24.30 11.63
N MET A 25 -2.74 24.37 10.31
CA MET A 25 -1.76 23.53 9.62
C MET A 25 -0.32 24.08 9.67
N GLU A 26 -0.12 25.29 10.21
CA GLU A 26 1.21 25.84 10.52
C GLU A 26 1.75 25.28 11.85
N ASP A 27 0.86 24.91 12.77
CA ASP A 27 1.22 24.19 13.98
C ASP A 27 1.69 22.75 13.68
N SER A 28 2.91 22.46 14.13
CA SER A 28 3.56 21.17 13.93
C SER A 28 2.81 19.99 14.56
N LEU A 29 2.15 20.19 15.71
CA LEU A 29 1.41 19.15 16.41
C LEU A 29 0.11 18.84 15.66
N THR A 30 -0.64 19.87 15.27
CA THR A 30 -1.86 19.75 14.48
C THR A 30 -1.59 19.09 13.15
N ARG A 31 -0.53 19.49 12.43
CA ARG A 31 -0.12 18.85 11.18
C ARG A 31 0.20 17.36 11.35
N PHE A 32 0.90 16.99 12.42
CA PHE A 32 1.19 15.60 12.74
C PHE A 32 -0.09 14.80 13.03
N CYS A 33 -0.95 15.31 13.92
CA CYS A 33 -2.21 14.67 14.29
C CYS A 33 -3.13 14.46 13.08
N THR A 34 -3.32 15.49 12.25
CA THR A 34 -4.12 15.43 11.02
C THR A 34 -3.56 14.40 10.04
N SER A 35 -2.24 14.38 9.83
CA SER A 35 -1.59 13.40 8.95
C SER A 35 -1.74 11.97 9.47
N ASN A 36 -1.48 11.76 10.76
CA ASN A 36 -1.57 10.45 11.39
C ASN A 36 -3.01 9.90 11.36
N LEU A 37 -3.99 10.73 11.71
CA LEU A 37 -5.41 10.35 11.65
C LEU A 37 -5.83 9.99 10.22
N THR A 38 -5.40 10.79 9.24
CA THR A 38 -5.68 10.54 7.82
C THR A 38 -5.09 9.20 7.37
N CYS A 39 -3.85 8.88 7.77
CA CYS A 39 -3.22 7.60 7.48
C CYS A 39 -4.00 6.43 8.10
N GLN A 40 -4.39 6.53 9.38
CA GLN A 40 -5.17 5.49 10.06
C GLN A 40 -6.52 5.25 9.38
N MET A 41 -7.23 6.31 8.97
CA MET A 41 -8.48 6.19 8.23
C MET A 41 -8.28 5.49 6.88
N CYS A 42 -7.21 5.85 6.14
CA CYS A 42 -6.87 5.18 4.88
C CYS A 42 -6.57 3.70 5.11
N GLU A 43 -5.82 3.37 6.17
CA GLU A 43 -5.46 2.00 6.51
C GLU A 43 -6.70 1.15 6.85
N ILE A 44 -7.64 1.70 7.62
CA ILE A 44 -8.93 1.02 7.90
C ILE A 44 -9.70 0.78 6.60
N GLY A 45 -9.79 1.81 5.74
CA GLY A 45 -10.47 1.74 4.46
C GLY A 45 -9.88 0.68 3.53
N LEU A 46 -8.56 0.69 3.38
CA LEU A 46 -7.82 -0.29 2.57
C LEU A 46 -7.99 -1.70 3.12
N ASN A 47 -7.90 -1.91 4.43
CA ASN A 47 -8.13 -3.22 5.04
C ASN A 47 -9.53 -3.76 4.71
N ARG A 48 -10.56 -2.93 4.85
CA ARG A 48 -11.95 -3.32 4.50
C ARG A 48 -12.10 -3.63 3.02
N PHE A 49 -11.51 -2.81 2.16
CA PHE A 49 -11.53 -3.04 0.71
C PHE A 49 -10.85 -4.35 0.34
N VAL A 50 -9.63 -4.60 0.84
CA VAL A 50 -8.86 -5.82 0.58
C VAL A 50 -9.62 -7.05 1.06
N GLN A 51 -10.19 -7.01 2.27
CA GLN A 51 -11.02 -8.11 2.79
C GLN A 51 -12.24 -8.37 1.90
N SER A 52 -12.99 -7.32 1.54
CA SER A 52 -14.17 -7.46 0.68
C SER A 52 -13.81 -7.98 -0.71
N TRP A 53 -12.70 -7.50 -1.28
CA TRP A 53 -12.21 -7.93 -2.58
C TRP A 53 -11.79 -9.40 -2.57
N ASN A 54 -11.02 -9.80 -1.56
CA ASN A 54 -10.51 -11.16 -1.46
C ASN A 54 -11.61 -12.21 -1.15
N ALA A 55 -12.67 -11.80 -0.45
CA ALA A 55 -13.84 -12.62 -0.21
C ALA A 55 -14.84 -12.66 -1.39
N HIS A 56 -14.70 -11.76 -2.35
CA HIS A 56 -15.65 -11.65 -3.46
C HIS A 56 -15.43 -12.73 -4.54
N ARG A 57 -16.53 -13.30 -5.05
CA ARG A 57 -16.48 -14.29 -6.14
C ARG A 57 -16.28 -13.62 -7.49
N ILE A 58 -15.17 -13.90 -8.14
CA ILE A 58 -14.87 -13.46 -9.51
C ILE A 58 -15.43 -14.51 -10.49
N PRO A 59 -16.36 -14.15 -11.39
CA PRO A 59 -16.91 -15.07 -12.38
C PRO A 59 -15.81 -15.75 -13.21
N GLY A 60 -15.90 -17.08 -13.37
CA GLY A 60 -14.91 -17.88 -14.12
C GLY A 60 -13.54 -18.04 -13.44
N LYS A 61 -13.28 -17.44 -12.27
CA LYS A 61 -12.02 -17.56 -11.54
C LYS A 61 -12.19 -18.17 -10.14
N GLY A 62 -13.26 -17.83 -9.43
CA GLY A 62 -13.50 -18.29 -8.05
C GLY A 62 -13.35 -17.17 -7.02
N ILE A 63 -13.14 -17.54 -5.75
CA ILE A 63 -12.97 -16.58 -4.63
C ILE A 63 -11.47 -16.51 -4.30
N PRO A 64 -10.83 -15.32 -4.35
CA PRO A 64 -9.39 -15.17 -4.10
C PRO A 64 -8.88 -15.84 -2.82
N ASP A 65 -9.56 -15.66 -1.68
CA ASP A 65 -9.15 -16.29 -0.41
C ASP A 65 -9.15 -17.82 -0.49
N GLN A 66 -10.14 -18.41 -1.18
CA GLN A 66 -10.21 -19.86 -1.37
C GLN A 66 -9.09 -20.35 -2.31
N LEU A 67 -8.79 -19.59 -3.37
CA LEU A 67 -7.70 -19.89 -4.30
C LEU A 67 -6.34 -19.82 -3.59
N ALA A 68 -6.13 -18.82 -2.73
CA ALA A 68 -4.91 -18.68 -1.95
C ALA A 68 -4.70 -19.84 -0.96
N GLY A 69 -5.78 -20.34 -0.34
CA GLY A 69 -5.73 -21.48 0.58
C GLY A 69 -5.27 -22.79 -0.08
N THR A 70 -5.43 -22.94 -1.39
CA THR A 70 -4.93 -24.11 -2.15
C THR A 70 -3.44 -24.03 -2.49
N GLY A 71 -2.76 -22.97 -2.06
CA GLY A 71 -1.37 -22.66 -2.38
C GLY A 71 -1.26 -21.72 -3.59
N THR A 72 -0.17 -20.95 -3.67
CA THR A 72 0.13 -20.13 -4.85
C THR A 72 0.40 -21.04 -6.05
N PRO A 73 -0.44 -21.04 -7.12
CA PRO A 73 -0.36 -22.04 -8.19
C PRO A 73 0.90 -21.91 -9.06
N ARG A 74 1.62 -20.79 -8.98
CA ARG A 74 2.81 -20.53 -9.78
C ARG A 74 3.73 -19.57 -9.03
N LYS A 75 4.96 -20.01 -8.72
CA LYS A 75 6.04 -19.08 -8.39
C LYS A 75 6.30 -18.24 -9.64
N ILE A 76 6.29 -16.91 -9.50
CA ILE A 76 6.74 -16.02 -10.57
C ILE A 76 8.22 -16.32 -10.78
N THR A 77 8.65 -16.52 -12.02
CA THR A 77 10.06 -16.77 -12.30
C THR A 77 10.87 -15.50 -12.05
N THR A 78 12.13 -15.67 -11.66
CA THR A 78 13.06 -14.55 -11.44
C THR A 78 13.29 -13.71 -12.70
N ASP A 79 13.00 -14.26 -13.88
CA ASP A 79 13.03 -13.52 -15.14
C ASP A 79 11.88 -12.51 -15.28
N LEU A 80 10.72 -12.80 -14.68
CA LEU A 80 9.52 -11.94 -14.70
C LEU A 80 9.48 -10.97 -13.52
N LEU A 81 9.97 -11.40 -12.37
CA LEU A 81 10.08 -10.57 -11.18
C LEU A 81 11.40 -10.91 -10.47
N PRO A 82 12.50 -10.19 -10.79
CA PRO A 82 13.78 -10.42 -10.16
C PRO A 82 13.73 -10.06 -8.67
N ASP A 83 14.63 -10.65 -7.89
CA ASP A 83 14.85 -10.26 -6.51
C ASP A 83 15.19 -8.76 -6.42
N ALA A 84 14.83 -8.12 -5.30
CA ALA A 84 15.06 -6.70 -5.09
C ALA A 84 16.54 -6.30 -5.29
N THR A 85 17.47 -7.17 -4.90
CA THR A 85 18.91 -6.95 -5.08
C THR A 85 19.29 -6.96 -6.56
N VAL A 86 18.78 -7.94 -7.30
CA VAL A 86 19.03 -8.10 -8.74
C VAL A 86 18.40 -6.94 -9.51
N ALA A 87 17.20 -6.52 -9.14
CA ALA A 87 16.53 -5.36 -9.73
C ALA A 87 17.31 -4.05 -9.49
N ALA A 88 17.86 -3.86 -8.28
CA ALA A 88 18.71 -2.72 -7.98
C ALA A 88 20.01 -2.75 -8.79
N ASP A 89 20.67 -3.91 -8.92
CA ASP A 89 21.88 -4.06 -9.73
C ASP A 89 21.61 -3.80 -11.22
N MET A 90 20.43 -4.19 -11.73
CA MET A 90 20.00 -3.88 -13.10
C MET A 90 19.82 -2.36 -13.28
N TYR A 91 19.16 -1.69 -12.34
CA TYR A 91 18.96 -0.25 -12.40
C TYR A 91 20.29 0.51 -12.37
N ASP A 92 21.22 0.12 -11.48
CA ASP A 92 22.55 0.72 -11.36
C ASP A 92 23.32 0.61 -12.69
N ARG A 93 23.22 -0.54 -13.35
CA ARG A 93 23.87 -0.82 -14.64
C ARG A 93 23.25 -0.01 -15.79
N ASP A 94 21.94 0.05 -15.86
CA ASP A 94 21.23 0.60 -17.02
C ASP A 94 21.11 2.14 -16.94
N MET A 95 21.01 2.69 -15.74
CA MET A 95 20.81 4.13 -15.51
C MET A 95 22.07 4.84 -14.99
N GLY A 96 23.13 4.10 -14.62
CA GLY A 96 24.37 4.67 -14.09
C GLY A 96 24.21 5.38 -12.74
N SER A 97 23.11 5.12 -12.02
CA SER A 97 22.77 5.77 -10.75
C SER A 97 22.34 4.71 -9.74
N SER A 98 22.64 4.89 -8.45
CA SER A 98 22.41 3.86 -7.44
C SER A 98 21.15 4.07 -6.60
N LEU A 99 20.35 3.01 -6.44
CA LEU A 99 19.21 3.00 -5.53
C LEU A 99 19.64 2.77 -4.07
N THR A 100 18.89 3.33 -3.12
CA THR A 100 19.09 3.05 -1.68
C THR A 100 18.72 1.60 -1.39
N ARG A 101 19.73 0.73 -1.18
CA ARG A 101 19.56 -0.72 -1.04
C ARG A 101 18.99 -1.17 0.30
N ILE A 102 19.25 -0.42 1.36
CA ILE A 102 18.73 -0.68 2.71
C ILE A 102 17.79 0.47 3.03
N SER A 103 16.50 0.23 2.86
CA SER A 103 15.51 1.19 3.33
C SER A 103 15.31 1.01 4.84
N SER A 104 15.40 2.09 5.61
CA SER A 104 14.94 2.12 7.00
C SER A 104 13.42 2.16 7.12
N PHE A 105 12.72 2.22 5.99
CA PHE A 105 11.26 2.31 5.89
C PHE A 105 10.69 1.24 4.97
N GLY A 106 9.58 0.63 5.38
CA GLY A 106 8.92 -0.44 4.64
C GLY A 106 9.52 -1.81 4.97
N SER A 107 8.64 -2.76 5.29
CA SER A 107 9.01 -4.18 5.44
C SER A 107 8.80 -4.87 4.10
N ASP A 108 9.74 -5.72 3.68
CA ASP A 108 9.54 -6.56 2.50
C ASP A 108 8.31 -7.47 2.73
N PRO A 109 7.22 -7.31 1.95
CA PRO A 109 5.98 -8.06 2.13
C PRO A 109 6.14 -9.56 1.82
N PHE A 110 7.26 -9.99 1.22
CA PHE A 110 7.54 -11.38 0.86
C PHE A 110 8.56 -12.07 1.78
N CYS A 111 9.26 -11.33 2.64
CA CYS A 111 10.28 -11.87 3.53
C CYS A 111 9.73 -12.92 4.53
N LEU A 112 8.45 -12.81 4.87
CA LEU A 112 7.75 -13.75 5.76
C LEU A 112 7.42 -15.13 5.13
N ARG A 113 7.71 -15.36 3.84
CA ARG A 113 7.36 -16.63 3.14
C ARG A 113 8.52 -17.62 2.99
N GLN A 114 9.59 -17.49 3.76
CA GLN A 114 10.75 -18.42 3.73
C GLN A 114 10.75 -19.50 4.82
N THR A 115 9.58 -19.91 5.34
CA THR A 115 9.48 -21.05 6.28
C THR A 115 8.40 -22.05 5.86
N LYS A 116 8.72 -22.85 4.83
CA LYS A 116 8.64 -24.33 4.81
C LYS A 116 8.88 -24.86 3.39
#